data_AF-A0A399YQJ6-F1
#
_entry.id   AF-A0A399YQJ6-F1
#
_cell.length_a   1.000
_cell.length_b   1.000
_cell.length_c   1.000
_cell.angle_alpha   90.00
_cell.angle_beta   90.00
_cell.angle_gamma   90.00
#
_symmetry.space_group_name_H-M   'P 1'
#
loop_
_entity.id
_entity.type
_entity.pdbx_description
1 polymer ?
#
loop_
_entity_poly.entity_id
_entity_poly.type
_entity_poly.pdbx_seq_one_letter_code
_entity_poly.pdbx_strand_id
1 'polypeptide(L)'
;HKRDLLTIVMHELDKIHASYPRLKYDKWIPCNCAACQAAAEPSYFKFEVLQRAMAKRRETIQCQVSFEDVNVRGLIDDVINVQKLAQAQADARIIHNYYGAVSQHHGGTWIQDSDVDITGDVLGGDKRS
;
A
#
# COMPACT_ATOMS: atom_id res chain seq x y z
N HIS A 1 -16.14 -6.52 -1.95
CA HIS A 1 -15.53 -6.70 -3.28
C HIS A 1 -15.00 -5.40 -3.91
N LYS A 2 -15.79 -4.34 -4.13
CA LYS A 2 -15.31 -3.10 -4.81
C LYS A 2 -14.10 -2.41 -4.13
N ARG A 3 -14.14 -2.22 -2.81
CA ARG A 3 -13.05 -1.58 -2.02
C ARG A 3 -11.74 -2.38 -2.05
N ASP A 4 -11.84 -3.70 -2.09
CA ASP A 4 -10.67 -4.59 -2.15
C ASP A 4 -9.99 -4.52 -3.52
N LEU A 5 -10.79 -4.48 -4.61
CA LEU A 5 -10.24 -4.30 -5.95
C LEU A 5 -9.56 -2.93 -6.07
N LEU A 6 -10.20 -1.87 -5.55
CA LEU A 6 -9.61 -0.53 -5.56
C LEU A 6 -8.29 -0.48 -4.76
N THR A 7 -8.22 -1.21 -3.66
CA THR A 7 -6.99 -1.37 -2.87
C THR A 7 -5.85 -1.97 -3.70
N ILE A 8 -6.12 -3.03 -4.46
CA ILE A 8 -5.13 -3.66 -5.36
C ILE A 8 -4.73 -2.71 -6.48
N VAL A 9 -5.72 -2.07 -7.14
CA VAL A 9 -5.45 -1.11 -8.22
C VAL A 9 -4.58 0.05 -7.72
N MET A 10 -4.87 0.58 -6.53
CA MET A 10 -4.06 1.64 -5.94
C MET A 10 -2.63 1.19 -5.65
N HIS A 11 -2.44 -0.05 -5.17
CA HIS A 11 -1.09 -0.59 -4.94
C HIS A 11 -0.28 -0.70 -6.23
N GLU A 12 -0.89 -1.25 -7.30
CA GLU A 12 -0.19 -1.39 -8.58
C GLU A 12 0.10 -0.03 -9.23
N LEU A 13 -0.83 0.94 -9.12
CA LEU A 13 -0.58 2.31 -9.58
C LEU A 13 0.56 2.98 -8.80
N ASP A 14 0.63 2.80 -7.48
CA ASP A 14 1.72 3.32 -6.66
C ASP A 14 3.08 2.74 -7.09
N LYS A 15 3.11 1.43 -7.37
CA LYS A 15 4.30 0.72 -7.83
C LYS A 15 4.77 1.24 -9.19
N ILE A 16 3.85 1.43 -10.14
CA ILE A 16 4.16 2.04 -11.44
C ILE A 16 4.65 3.47 -11.26
N HIS A 17 4.00 4.28 -10.42
CA HIS A 17 4.44 5.66 -10.20
C HIS A 17 5.82 5.75 -9.55
N ALA A 18 6.19 4.79 -8.70
CA ALA A 18 7.52 4.74 -8.10
C ALA A 18 8.64 4.61 -9.14
N SER A 19 8.38 4.05 -10.34
CA SER A 19 9.35 4.02 -11.44
C SER A 19 9.49 5.35 -12.20
N TYR A 20 8.66 6.36 -11.91
CA TYR A 20 8.67 7.70 -12.53
C TYR A 20 8.91 8.81 -11.49
N PRO A 21 10.15 9.01 -11.01
CA PRO A 21 10.45 9.85 -9.84
C PRO A 21 10.13 11.35 -10.00
N ARG A 22 9.91 11.83 -11.24
CA ARG A 22 9.54 13.23 -11.51
C ARG A 22 8.02 13.46 -11.53
N LEU A 23 7.22 12.39 -11.59
CA LEU A 23 5.77 12.50 -11.62
C LEU A 23 5.23 12.62 -10.19
N LYS A 24 4.64 13.77 -9.87
CA LYS A 24 3.96 14.00 -8.60
C LYS A 24 2.46 13.85 -8.79
N TYR A 25 1.81 13.14 -7.89
CA TYR A 25 0.36 12.97 -7.92
C TYR A 25 -0.21 13.01 -6.50
N ASP A 26 -1.45 13.48 -6.39
CA ASP A 26 -2.22 13.47 -5.16
C ASP A 26 -3.29 12.37 -5.24
N LYS A 27 -3.58 11.73 -4.10
CA LYS A 27 -4.74 10.85 -3.95
C LYS A 27 -5.85 11.62 -3.25
N TRP A 28 -7.05 11.57 -3.80
CA TRP A 28 -8.22 12.29 -3.28
C TRP A 28 -9.31 11.31 -2.86
N ILE A 29 -9.88 11.55 -1.68
CA ILE A 29 -10.95 10.76 -1.09
C ILE A 29 -12.20 11.64 -1.03
N PRO A 30 -13.33 11.20 -1.63
CA PRO A 30 -14.58 11.96 -1.58
C PRO A 30 -15.09 12.08 -0.14
N CYS A 31 -15.68 13.22 0.19
CA CYS A 31 -16.39 13.41 1.44
C CYS A 31 -17.64 12.52 1.46
N ASN A 32 -17.89 11.86 2.59
CA ASN A 32 -19.05 10.99 2.80
C ASN A 32 -20.19 11.65 3.59
N CYS A 33 -20.18 12.97 3.82
CA CYS A 33 -21.33 13.63 4.46
C CYS A 33 -22.57 13.62 3.54
N ALA A 34 -23.76 13.75 4.13
CA ALA A 34 -25.02 13.69 3.39
C ALA A 34 -25.09 14.74 2.27
N ALA A 35 -24.62 15.96 2.54
CA ALA A 35 -24.60 17.03 1.55
C ALA A 35 -23.70 16.71 0.35
N CYS A 36 -22.49 16.15 0.58
CA CYS A 36 -21.59 15.78 -0.51
C CYS A 36 -22.09 14.55 -1.29
N GLN A 37 -22.74 13.59 -0.64
CA GLN A 37 -23.32 12.45 -1.34
C GLN A 37 -24.46 12.83 -2.30
N ALA A 38 -25.21 13.87 -1.96
CA ALA A 38 -26.31 14.39 -2.79
C ALA A 38 -25.84 15.45 -3.82
N ALA A 39 -24.62 15.95 -3.70
CA ALA A 39 -24.10 17.00 -4.58
C ALA A 39 -23.64 16.43 -5.94
N ALA A 40 -23.88 17.19 -7.01
CA ALA A 40 -23.28 16.89 -8.32
C ALA A 40 -21.75 16.97 -8.28
N GLU A 41 -21.21 17.86 -7.44
CA GLU A 41 -19.78 18.04 -7.21
C GLU A 41 -19.47 17.92 -5.71
N PRO A 42 -19.09 16.72 -5.23
CA PRO A 42 -18.73 16.54 -3.83
C PRO A 42 -17.39 17.21 -3.49
N SER A 43 -17.21 17.54 -2.21
CA SER A 43 -15.88 17.93 -1.72
C SER A 43 -14.96 16.71 -1.59
N TYR A 44 -13.65 16.94 -1.72
CA TYR A 44 -12.63 15.90 -1.60
C TYR A 44 -11.57 16.29 -0.58
N PHE A 45 -10.99 15.29 0.06
CA PHE A 45 -9.84 15.43 0.93
C PHE A 45 -8.62 14.77 0.31
N LYS A 46 -7.44 15.41 0.43
CA LYS A 46 -6.19 14.72 0.14
C LYS A 46 -6.01 13.56 1.11
N PHE A 47 -5.68 12.38 0.59
CA PHE A 47 -5.44 11.20 1.41
C PHE A 47 -4.34 11.45 2.46
N GLU A 48 -3.29 12.18 2.09
CA GLU A 48 -2.22 12.58 3.02
C GLU A 48 -2.71 13.44 4.20
N VAL A 49 -3.75 14.26 3.99
CA VAL A 49 -4.37 15.04 5.07
C VAL A 49 -5.08 14.10 6.04
N LEU A 50 -5.83 13.12 5.53
CA LEU A 50 -6.52 12.12 6.35
C LEU A 50 -5.53 11.23 7.12
N GLN A 51 -4.44 10.81 6.48
CA GLN A 51 -3.36 10.07 7.15
C GLN A 51 -2.72 10.88 8.29
N ARG A 52 -2.45 12.18 8.06
CA ARG A 52 -1.93 13.07 9.12
C ARG A 52 -2.92 13.28 10.24
N ALA A 53 -4.22 13.36 9.95
CA ALA A 53 -5.27 13.44 10.96
C ALA A 53 -5.28 12.17 11.83
N MET A 54 -5.24 10.99 11.22
CA MET A 54 -5.14 9.71 11.95
C MET A 54 -3.88 9.63 12.81
N ALA A 55 -2.72 10.02 12.27
CA ALA A 55 -1.45 10.04 13.01
C ALA A 55 -1.51 10.98 14.23
N LYS A 56 -2.25 12.09 14.13
CA LYS A 56 -2.51 13.04 15.21
C LYS A 56 -3.71 12.66 16.10
N ARG A 57 -4.29 11.45 15.93
CA ARG A 57 -5.47 10.96 16.65
C ARG A 57 -6.68 11.91 16.56
N ARG A 58 -6.82 12.61 15.42
CA ARG A 58 -8.02 13.38 15.10
C ARG A 58 -9.06 12.44 14.49
N GLU A 59 -10.17 12.30 15.18
CA GLU A 59 -11.26 11.41 14.78
C GLU A 59 -12.14 12.02 13.69
N THR A 60 -12.26 13.35 13.68
CA THR A 60 -13.09 14.10 12.74
C THR A 60 -12.29 15.15 11.97
N ILE A 61 -12.82 15.52 10.81
CA ILE A 61 -12.37 16.64 9.99
C ILE A 61 -13.60 17.36 9.42
N GLN A 62 -13.55 18.68 9.35
CA GLN A 62 -14.67 19.47 8.84
C GLN A 62 -14.76 19.38 7.30
N CYS A 63 -15.96 19.09 6.79
CA CYS A 63 -16.31 19.21 5.38
C CYS A 63 -16.26 20.67 4.92
N GLN A 64 -15.64 20.92 3.76
CA GLN A 64 -15.49 22.29 3.23
C GLN A 64 -16.76 22.84 2.55
N VAL A 65 -17.79 22.01 2.37
CA VAL A 65 -19.06 22.40 1.74
C VAL A 65 -20.18 22.50 2.78
N SER A 66 -20.35 21.46 3.60
CA SER A 66 -21.42 21.42 4.60
C SER A 66 -21.03 21.98 5.97
N PHE A 67 -19.73 22.16 6.22
CA PHE A 67 -19.17 22.49 7.55
C PHE A 67 -19.46 21.46 8.64
N GLU A 68 -20.01 20.29 8.29
CA GLU A 68 -20.19 19.15 9.19
C GLU A 68 -18.85 18.46 9.48
N ASP A 69 -18.69 18.00 10.72
CA ASP A 69 -17.57 17.16 11.11
C ASP A 69 -17.82 15.71 10.67
N VAL A 70 -16.97 15.20 9.77
CA VAL A 70 -17.03 13.82 9.26
C VAL A 70 -15.94 12.96 9.86
N ASN A 71 -16.22 11.66 10.02
CA ASN A 71 -15.26 10.72 10.59
C ASN A 71 -14.10 10.44 9.62
N VAL A 72 -12.87 10.71 10.06
CA VAL A 72 -11.65 10.56 9.25
C VAL A 72 -11.43 9.11 8.81
N ARG A 73 -11.65 8.15 9.71
CA ARG A 73 -11.49 6.72 9.37
C ARG A 73 -12.60 6.27 8.43
N GLY A 74 -13.85 6.70 8.66
CA GLY A 74 -14.99 6.42 7.79
C GLY A 74 -14.75 6.86 6.34
N LEU A 75 -14.20 8.07 6.13
CA LEU A 75 -13.83 8.54 4.79
C LEU A 75 -12.89 7.58 4.05
N ILE A 76 -11.92 7.01 4.77
CA ILE A 76 -10.93 6.09 4.18
C ILE A 76 -11.55 4.71 3.97
N ASP A 77 -12.16 4.14 5.00
CA ASP A 77 -12.75 2.80 4.99
C ASP A 77 -13.92 2.67 4.01
N ASP A 78 -14.59 3.78 3.69
CA ASP A 78 -15.65 3.82 2.68
C ASP A 78 -15.14 3.63 1.26
N VAL A 79 -13.85 3.89 1.01
CA VAL A 79 -13.22 3.83 -0.30
C VAL A 79 -12.27 2.64 -0.41
N ILE A 80 -11.44 2.41 0.60
CA ILE A 80 -10.36 1.42 0.58
C ILE A 80 -10.37 0.51 1.81
N ASN A 81 -9.85 -0.70 1.65
CA ASN A 81 -9.65 -1.61 2.76
C ASN A 81 -8.25 -1.41 3.35
N VAL A 82 -8.16 -0.58 4.40
CA VAL A 82 -6.88 -0.19 5.02
C VAL A 82 -6.09 -1.37 5.56
N GLN A 83 -6.77 -2.43 6.02
CA GLN A 83 -6.10 -3.65 6.49
C GLN A 83 -5.36 -4.35 5.34
N LYS A 84 -5.95 -4.42 4.15
CA LYS A 84 -5.30 -4.99 2.96
C LYS A 84 -4.18 -4.10 2.43
N LEU A 85 -4.32 -2.77 2.51
CA LEU A 85 -3.24 -1.84 2.15
C LEU A 85 -2.00 -1.99 3.05
N ALA A 86 -2.21 -2.08 4.36
CA ALA A 86 -1.13 -2.29 5.31
C ALA A 86 -0.42 -3.63 5.08
N GLN A 87 -1.17 -4.70 4.78
CA GLN A 87 -0.60 -6.00 4.42
C GLN A 87 0.20 -5.92 3.12
N ALA A 88 -0.36 -5.34 2.04
CA ALA A 88 0.35 -5.19 0.77
C ALA A 88 1.63 -4.33 0.90
N GLN A 89 1.61 -3.30 1.76
CA GLN A 89 2.80 -2.49 2.08
C GLN A 89 3.83 -3.26 2.90
N ALA A 90 3.40 -4.09 3.87
CA ALA A 90 4.29 -4.95 4.63
C ALA A 90 4.93 -6.02 3.73
N ASP A 91 4.15 -6.64 2.84
CA ASP A 91 4.60 -7.63 1.86
C ASP A 91 5.63 -7.00 0.89
N ALA A 92 5.38 -5.80 0.39
CA ALA A 92 6.35 -5.07 -0.44
C ALA A 92 7.65 -4.74 0.31
N ARG A 93 7.57 -4.48 1.63
CA ARG A 93 8.76 -4.27 2.48
C ARG A 93 9.53 -5.57 2.75
N ILE A 94 8.84 -6.70 2.84
CA ILE A 94 9.45 -8.03 2.95
C ILE A 94 10.21 -8.38 1.66
N ILE A 95 9.66 -8.06 0.48
CA ILE A 95 10.35 -8.27 -0.81
C ILE A 95 11.68 -7.48 -0.88
N HIS A 96 11.73 -6.24 -0.36
CA HIS A 96 12.98 -5.45 -0.36
C HIS A 96 14.08 -6.08 0.52
N ASN A 97 13.71 -6.67 1.67
CA ASN A 97 14.65 -7.40 2.51
C ASN A 97 15.04 -8.77 1.91
N TYR A 98 14.15 -9.41 1.14
CA TYR A 98 14.44 -10.67 0.44
C TYR A 98 15.51 -10.49 -0.64
N TYR A 99 15.41 -9.49 -1.52
CA TYR A 99 16.44 -9.20 -2.53
C TYR A 99 17.75 -8.61 -1.95
N GLY A 100 17.70 -8.02 -0.75
CA GLY A 100 18.89 -7.52 -0.05
C GLY A 100 19.66 -8.61 0.74
N ALA A 101 18.99 -9.69 1.14
CA ALA A 101 19.60 -10.78 1.89
C ALA A 101 20.27 -11.85 1.01
N VAL A 102 19.86 -11.98 -0.27
CA VAL A 102 20.41 -12.97 -1.22
C VAL A 102 21.76 -12.52 -1.83
N SER A 103 22.20 -11.28 -1.59
CA SER A 103 23.47 -10.74 -2.15
C SER A 103 24.70 -10.89 -1.24
N GLN A 104 24.64 -11.61 -0.12
CA GLN A 104 25.83 -11.82 0.70
C GLN A 104 26.59 -13.07 0.27
N HIS A 105 27.59 -12.81 -0.58
CA HIS A 105 28.60 -13.74 -1.04
C HIS A 105 29.21 -14.56 0.11
N HIS A 106 29.01 -15.87 0.09
CA HIS A 106 29.85 -16.83 0.78
C HIS A 106 30.54 -17.72 -0.26
N GLY A 107 31.85 -17.56 -0.42
CA GLY A 107 32.69 -18.57 -1.07
C GLY A 107 32.70 -18.62 -2.60
N GLY A 108 32.09 -17.67 -3.32
CA GLY A 108 32.34 -17.49 -4.77
C GLY A 108 31.64 -18.48 -5.71
N THR A 109 30.46 -19.00 -5.37
CA THR A 109 29.66 -19.84 -6.28
C THR A 109 28.26 -19.24 -6.47
N TRP A 110 27.78 -19.22 -7.71
CA TRP A 110 26.42 -18.80 -8.05
C TRP A 110 25.48 -19.98 -7.80
N ILE A 111 24.60 -19.87 -6.80
CA ILE A 111 23.52 -20.82 -6.57
C ILE A 111 22.28 -20.28 -7.28
N GLN A 112 21.61 -21.09 -8.10
CA GLN A 112 20.38 -20.70 -8.76
C GLN A 112 19.18 -21.13 -7.90
N ASP A 113 18.08 -20.36 -7.97
CA ASP A 113 16.87 -20.59 -7.15
C ASP A 113 16.22 -21.97 -7.34
N SER A 114 16.59 -22.70 -8.40
CA SER A 114 16.13 -24.07 -8.66
C SER A 114 16.76 -25.13 -7.75
N ASP A 115 17.83 -24.79 -7.03
CA ASP A 115 18.70 -25.76 -6.36
C ASP A 115 18.46 -25.84 -4.84
N VAL A 116 17.45 -25.14 -4.31
CA VAL A 116 17.13 -25.05 -2.88
C VAL A 116 15.66 -25.41 -2.66
N ASP A 117 15.38 -26.28 -1.69
CA ASP A 117 14.01 -26.66 -1.34
C ASP A 117 13.31 -25.65 -0.41
N ILE A 118 12.01 -25.89 -0.22
CA ILE A 118 11.13 -25.08 0.64
C ILE A 118 11.53 -25.10 2.13
N THR A 119 12.42 -26.00 2.54
CA THR A 119 12.99 -26.08 3.88
C THR A 119 14.36 -25.40 3.99
N GLY A 120 14.92 -24.92 2.87
CA GLY A 120 16.21 -24.24 2.80
C GLY A 120 17.39 -25.18 2.62
N ASP A 121 17.14 -26.46 2.35
CA ASP A 121 18.18 -27.45 2.07
C ASP A 121 18.51 -27.45 0.57
N VAL A 122 19.80 -27.49 0.24
CA VAL A 122 20.27 -27.57 -1.15
C VAL A 122 19.96 -28.97 -1.69
N LEU A 123 19.13 -29.05 -2.72
CA LEU A 123 18.79 -30.31 -3.37
C LEU A 123 19.86 -30.67 -4.40
N GLY A 124 20.63 -31.71 -4.11
CA GLY A 124 21.55 -32.31 -5.09
C GLY A 124 23.03 -32.15 -4.75
N GLY A 125 23.44 -32.59 -3.57
CA GLY A 125 24.82 -32.99 -3.35
C GLY A 125 25.03 -34.42 -3.86
N ASP A 126 25.45 -34.60 -5.11
CA ASP A 126 26.09 -35.85 -5.51
C ASP A 126 27.59 -35.63 -5.77
N LYS A 127 28.40 -36.43 -5.08
CA LYS A 127 29.85 -36.32 -4.99
C LYS A 127 30.49 -36.95 -6.21
N ARG A 128 31.50 -36.29 -6.78
CA ARG A 128 32.64 -37.06 -7.32
C ARG A 128 33.95 -36.32 -7.18
N SER A 129 34.87 -37.06 -6.55
CA SER A 129 36.32 -36.87 -6.48
C SER A 129 36.97 -36.77 -7.85
#